data_AF-A0A2V6SGI9-F1
#
_entry.id   AF-A0A2V6SGI9-F1
#
_cell.length_a   1.000
_cell.length_b   1.000
_cell.length_c   1.000
_cell.angle_alpha   90.00
_cell.angle_beta   90.00
_cell.angle_gamma   90.00
#
_symmetry.space_group_name_H-M   'P 1'
#
loop_
_entity.id
_entity.type
_entity.pdbx_description
1 polymer ?
#
loop_
_entity_poly.entity_id
_entity_poly.type
_entity_poly.pdbx_seq_one_letter_code
_entity_poly.pdbx_strand_id
1 'polypeptide(L)' 'MSQPTEDHGPEYRHVDDMAWETLRFPGQHSKMVFHPRPERSTEPNTGFVRYEPGAFHPRHRHDFAQVWH' A
#
# COMPACT_ATOMS: atom_id res chain seq x y z
N MET A 1 17.01 -15.11 16.71
CA MET A 1 18.13 -14.18 16.42
C MET A 1 17.51 -12.81 16.26
N SER A 2 17.79 -11.86 17.16
CA SER A 2 17.30 -10.48 17.02
C SER A 2 18.10 -9.81 15.89
N GLN A 3 17.41 -9.33 14.86
CA GLN A 3 18.05 -8.49 13.86
C GLN A 3 18.56 -7.19 14.52
N PRO A 4 19.63 -6.56 13.98
CA PRO A 4 20.23 -5.37 14.59
C PRO A 4 19.21 -4.24 14.70
N THR A 5 19.26 -3.52 15.82
CA THR A 5 18.46 -2.35 16.16
C THR A 5 18.97 -1.09 15.46
N GLU A 6 19.10 -1.13 14.13
CA GLU A 6 19.42 0.07 13.36
C GLU A 6 18.15 0.60 12.72
N ASP A 7 17.76 1.81 13.12
CA ASP A 7 16.68 2.52 12.44
C ASP A 7 17.03 2.67 10.97
N HIS A 8 16.07 2.36 10.10
CA HIS A 8 16.27 2.55 8.68
C HIS A 8 16.29 4.04 8.33
N GLY A 9 17.19 4.43 7.43
CA GLY A 9 17.13 5.74 6.79
C GLY A 9 15.83 5.95 6.00
N PRO A 10 15.49 7.21 5.66
CA PRO A 10 14.28 7.50 4.92
C PRO A 10 14.36 6.96 3.48
N GLU A 11 13.22 6.47 2.97
CA GLU A 11 13.05 6.09 1.57
C GLU A 11 12.09 7.04 0.86
N TYR A 12 12.41 7.36 -0.39
CA TYR A 12 11.63 8.27 -1.21
C TYR A 12 11.29 7.59 -2.53
N ARG A 13 10.04 7.72 -2.95
CA ARG A 13 9.54 7.23 -4.23
C ARG A 13 8.64 8.29 -4.84
N HIS A 14 8.85 8.60 -6.11
CA HIS A 14 8.00 9.54 -6.82
C HIS A 14 6.83 8.78 -7.48
N VAL A 15 5.61 9.28 -7.27
CA VAL A 15 4.40 8.57 -7.71
C VAL A 15 4.28 8.48 -9.22
N ASP A 16 4.88 9.42 -9.95
CA ASP A 16 4.84 9.45 -11.42
C ASP A 16 5.74 8.40 -12.07
N ASP A 17 6.71 7.87 -11.32
CA ASP A 17 7.59 6.79 -11.78
C ASP A 17 6.92 5.41 -11.66
N MET A 18 5.68 5.36 -11.17
CA MET A 18 4.93 4.13 -10.92
C MET A 18 3.76 3.99 -11.88
N ALA A 19 3.58 2.78 -12.41
CA ALA A 19 2.40 2.42 -13.17
C ALA A 19 1.17 2.25 -12.26
N TRP A 20 0.00 2.53 -12.82
CA TRP A 20 -1.26 2.10 -12.22
C TRP A 20 -1.44 0.60 -12.49
N GLU A 21 -1.65 -0.16 -11.42
CA GLU A 21 -1.86 -1.60 -11.50
C GLU A 21 -3.25 -1.96 -10.96
N THR A 22 -3.78 -3.11 -11.36
CA THR A 22 -5.01 -3.64 -10.76
C THR A 22 -4.80 -3.86 -9.25
N LEU A 23 -5.63 -3.23 -8.41
CA LEU A 23 -5.52 -3.36 -6.97
C LEU A 23 -5.94 -4.76 -6.49
N ARG A 24 -7.23 -5.09 -6.64
CA ARG A 24 -7.80 -6.36 -6.20
C ARG A 24 -8.98 -6.80 -7.04
N PHE A 25 -9.94 -5.90 -7.29
CA PHE A 25 -11.14 -6.20 -8.08
C PHE A 25 -11.15 -5.42 -9.41
N PRO A 26 -11.95 -5.87 -10.40
CA PRO A 26 -12.10 -5.16 -11.67
C PRO A 26 -12.48 -3.69 -11.47
N GLY A 27 -11.89 -2.81 -12.27
CA GLY A 27 -12.11 -1.35 -12.20
C GLY A 27 -11.44 -0.66 -11.00
N GLN A 28 -10.59 -1.36 -10.25
CA GLN A 28 -9.80 -0.79 -9.17
C GLN A 28 -8.34 -0.74 -9.55
N HIS A 29 -7.77 0.45 -9.51
CA HIS A 29 -6.37 0.70 -9.82
C HIS A 29 -5.65 1.24 -8.59
N SER A 30 -4.38 0.89 -8.43
CA SER A 30 -3.56 1.41 -7.34
C SER A 30 -2.12 1.69 -7.76
N LYS A 31 -1.49 2.57 -6.98
CA LYS A 31 -0.04 2.75 -6.91
C LYS A 31 0.37 2.50 -5.46
N MET A 32 0.79 1.28 -5.14
CA MET A 32 1.22 0.92 -3.79
C MET A 32 2.66 1.40 -3.56
N VAL A 33 2.81 2.61 -3.02
CA VAL A 33 4.11 3.28 -2.86
C VAL A 33 5.00 2.48 -1.91
N PHE A 34 4.44 2.03 -0.78
CA PHE A 34 5.08 1.05 0.10
C PHE A 34 4.13 -0.10 0.39
N HIS A 35 4.71 -1.28 0.55
CA HIS A 35 4.01 -2.50 0.92
C HIS A 35 4.89 -3.30 1.88
N PRO A 36 4.35 -3.86 2.98
CA PRO A 36 5.12 -4.64 3.93
C PRO A 36 5.88 -5.79 3.27
N ARG A 37 7.15 -5.98 3.65
CA ARG A 37 8.02 -7.07 3.19
C ARG A 37 8.52 -7.88 4.38
N PRO A 38 8.86 -9.18 4.22
CA PRO A 38 9.38 -10.00 5.32
C PRO A 38 10.59 -9.38 6.03
N GLU A 39 11.46 -8.71 5.27
CA GLU A 39 12.68 -8.07 5.78
C GLU A 39 12.39 -6.73 6.47
N ARG A 40 11.21 -6.13 6.25
CA ARG A 40 10.78 -4.85 6.83
C ARG A 40 9.29 -4.91 7.20
N SER A 41 9.00 -5.68 8.24
CA SER A 41 7.63 -6.03 8.63
C SER A 41 6.79 -4.85 9.15
N THR A 42 7.43 -3.73 9.50
CA THR A 42 6.77 -2.50 9.97
C THR A 42 6.59 -1.45 8.87
N GLU A 43 6.98 -1.74 7.62
CA GLU A 43 6.68 -0.86 6.49
C GLU A 43 5.17 -0.62 6.38
N PRO A 44 4.72 0.63 6.15
CA PRO A 44 3.31 0.89 5.96
C PRO A 44 2.84 0.29 4.65
N ASN A 45 1.60 -0.17 4.63
CA ASN A 45 0.88 -0.40 3.39
C ASN A 45 0.23 0.94 2.98
N THR A 46 0.84 1.63 2.02
CA THR A 46 0.39 2.99 1.64
C THR A 46 0.53 3.23 0.15
N GLY A 47 -0.37 4.04 -0.38
CA GLY A 47 -0.41 4.34 -1.79
C GLY A 47 -1.68 5.07 -2.19
N PHE A 48 -1.87 5.14 -3.50
CA PHE A 48 -3.04 5.76 -4.12
C PHE A 48 -3.96 4.68 -4.64
N VAL A 49 -5.25 4.94 -4.56
CA VAL A 49 -6.28 4.11 -5.20
C VAL A 49 -7.12 4.98 -6.13
N ARG A 50 -7.54 4.39 -7.23
CA ARG A 50 -8.48 4.97 -8.17
C ARG A 50 -9.54 3.92 -8.47
N TYR A 51 -10.80 4.32 -8.34
CA TYR A 51 -11.95 3.48 -8.62
C TYR A 51 -12.64 4.00 -9.88
N GLU A 52 -12.80 3.14 -10.86
CA GLU A 52 -13.66 3.44 -12.00
C GLU A 52 -15.14 3.45 -11.57
N PRO A 53 -16.03 4.14 -12.30
CA PRO A 53 -17.45 4.19 -11.96
C PRO A 53 -18.06 2.79 -11.78
N GLY A 54 -18.69 2.56 -10.62
CA GLY A 54 -19.31 1.28 -10.28
C GLY A 54 -18.37 0.23 -9.67
N ALA A 55 -17.07 0.48 -9.59
CA ALA A 55 -16.15 -0.40 -8.89
C ALA A 55 -16.37 -0.34 -7.37
N PHE A 56 -16.34 -1.49 -6.70
CA PHE A 56 -16.54 -1.56 -5.25
C PHE A 56 -15.78 -2.74 -4.63
N HIS A 57 -15.50 -2.62 -3.34
CA HIS A 57 -15.10 -3.77 -2.53
C HIS A 57 -16.35 -4.41 -1.92
N PRO A 58 -16.46 -5.74 -1.89
CA PRO A 58 -17.43 -6.41 -1.03
C PRO A 58 -17.29 -5.91 0.41
N ARG A 59 -18.39 -5.92 1.16
CA ARG A 59 -18.37 -5.51 2.58
C ARG A 59 -17.31 -6.30 3.34
N HIS A 60 -16.39 -5.60 3.99
CA HIS A 60 -15.28 -6.19 4.75
C HIS A 60 -14.97 -5.35 5.98
N ARG A 61 -14.08 -5.86 6.84
CA ARG A 61 -13.55 -5.17 8.01
C ARG A 61 -12.03 -5.24 7.99
N HIS A 62 -11.39 -4.29 8.65
CA HIS A 62 -9.95 -4.28 8.86
C HIS A 62 -9.66 -4.58 10.33
N ASP A 63 -8.62 -5.37 10.58
CA ASP A 63 -7.97 -5.59 11.88
C ASP A 63 -6.82 -4.61 12.13
N PHE A 64 -6.58 -3.71 11.19
CA PHE A 64 -5.63 -2.60 11.25
C PHE A 64 -6.31 -1.27 10.95
N ALA A 65 -5.63 -0.16 11.30
CA ALA A 65 -6.09 1.17 10.96
C ALA A 65 -5.94 1.43 9.45
N GLN A 66 -7.02 1.86 8.81
CA GLN A 66 -7.01 2.35 7.43
C GLN A 66 -7.47 3.80 7.43
N VAL A 67 -6.65 4.68 6.85
CA VAL A 67 -6.88 6.12 6.80
C VAL A 67 -6.86 6.57 5.35
N TRP A 68 -7.80 7.43 4.98
CA TRP A 68 -7.96 7.99 3.63
C TRP A 68 -7.88 9.52 3.69
N HIS A 69 -7.41 10.13 2.61
CA HIS A 69 -7.30 11.58 2.43
C HIS A 69 -8.06 12.03 1.18
#